data_AF-A0A2K3M4K4-F1
#
_entry.id   AF-A0A2K3M4K4-F1
#
_cell.length_a   1.000
_cell.length_b   1.000
_cell.length_c   1.000
_cell.angle_alpha   90.00
_cell.angle_beta   90.00
_cell.angle_gamma   90.00
#
_symmetry.space_group_name_H-M   'P 1'
#
loop_
_entity.id
_entity.type
_entity.pdbx_description
1 polymer ?
#
loop_
_entity_poly.entity_id
_entity_poly.type
_entity_poly.pdbx_seq_one_letter_code
_entity_poly.pdbx_strand_id
1 'polypeptide(L)' 'MATRLKFENSCEVGVFSKLTNAYCLVAIGGSENFYSAFEAELSDVIPVIRTSIGGTRIVGRLCIGKVLFLGFLDSV' A
#
# COMPACT_ATOMS: atom_id res chain seq x y z
N MET A 1 1.95 -5.64 -17.01
CA MET A 1 2.60 -4.34 -17.28
C MET A 1 3.36 -3.94 -16.02
N ALA A 2 4.52 -3.30 -16.13
CA ALA A 2 5.29 -2.85 -14.97
C ALA A 2 5.35 -1.33 -14.96
N THR A 3 4.61 -0.70 -14.05
CA THR A 3 4.59 0.76 -13.86
C THR A 3 5.69 1.17 -12.87
N ARG A 4 6.50 2.16 -13.26
CA ARG A 4 7.56 2.70 -12.40
C ARG A 4 7.00 3.85 -11.58
N LEU A 5 7.01 3.69 -10.26
CA LEU A 5 6.48 4.68 -9.32
C LEU A 5 7.54 5.04 -8.28
N LYS A 6 7.50 6.29 -7.84
CA LYS A 6 8.30 6.81 -6.75
C LYS A 6 7.36 7.40 -5.71
N PHE A 7 7.62 7.10 -4.45
CA PHE A 7 6.89 7.71 -3.34
C PHE A 7 7.74 8.86 -2.82
N GLU A 8 7.29 10.10 -3.04
CA GLU A 8 8.03 11.34 -2.72
C GLU A 8 9.40 11.38 -3.42
N ASN A 9 10.45 10.87 -2.76
CA ASN A 9 11.81 10.75 -3.29
C ASN A 9 12.41 9.34 -3.08
N SER A 10 11.61 8.36 -2.65
CA SER A 10 12.06 6.99 -2.42
C SER A 10 11.64 6.04 -3.54
N CYS A 11 12.55 5.15 -3.92
CA CYS A 11 12.29 4.06 -4.86
C CYS A 11 11.70 2.82 -4.16
N GLU A 12 11.56 2.84 -2.83
CA GLU A 12 11.11 1.69 -2.03
C GLU A 12 9.57 1.64 -1.93
N VAL A 13 8.93 1.44 -3.08
CA VAL A 13 7.47 1.48 -3.22
C VAL A 13 6.74 0.44 -2.35
N GLY A 14 7.36 -0.73 -2.18
CA GLY A 14 6.83 -1.84 -1.39
C GLY A 14 6.87 -1.62 0.13
N VAL A 15 7.50 -0.53 0.61
CA VAL A 15 7.44 -0.14 2.03
C VAL A 15 6.14 0.60 2.34
N PHE A 16 5.61 1.35 1.36
CA PHE A 16 4.45 2.23 1.50
C PHE A 16 3.17 1.66 0.88
N SER A 17 3.27 0.58 0.12
CA SER A 17 2.12 -0.08 -0.50
C SER A 17 2.22 -1.59 -0.35
N LYS A 18 1.06 -2.24 -0.23
CA LYS A 18 0.92 -3.69 -0.21
C LYS A 18 -0.11 -4.11 -1.24
N LEU A 19 0.35 -4.70 -2.32
CA LEU A 19 -0.52 -5.26 -3.35
C LEU A 19 -0.74 -6.75 -3.08
N THR A 20 -1.99 -7.16 -2.90
CA THR A 20 -2.40 -8.56 -2.86
C THR A 20 -3.38 -8.86 -3.99
N ASN A 21 -3.71 -10.14 -4.20
CA ASN A 21 -4.61 -10.56 -5.26
C ASN A 21 -6.06 -10.05 -5.08
N ALA A 22 -6.46 -9.66 -3.86
CA ALA A 22 -7.83 -9.23 -3.57
C ALA A 22 -7.94 -7.78 -3.06
N TYR A 23 -6.87 -7.20 -2.52
CA TYR A 23 -6.87 -5.82 -2.04
C TYR A 23 -5.49 -5.18 -2.19
N CYS A 24 -5.46 -3.87 -2.40
CA CYS A 24 -4.26 -3.06 -2.37
C CYS A 24 -4.33 -2.11 -1.16
N LEU A 25 -3.33 -2.14 -0.29
CA LEU A 25 -3.18 -1.17 0.81
C LEU A 25 -2.18 -0.10 0.38
N VAL A 26 -2.55 1.16 0.57
CA VAL A 26 -1.68 2.31 0.32
C VAL A 26 -1.57 3.11 1.62
N ALA A 27 -0.35 3.51 1.96
CA ALA A 27 -0.10 4.37 3.10
C ALA A 27 -0.79 5.73 2.96
N ILE A 28 -1.39 6.21 4.05
CA ILE A 28 -1.92 7.58 4.12
C ILE A 28 -0.75 8.56 4.16
N GLY A 29 -0.84 9.66 3.38
CA GLY A 29 0.16 10.73 3.36
C GLY A 29 1.26 10.57 2.29
N GLY A 30 0.95 9.91 1.17
CA GLY A 30 1.74 9.95 -0.06
C GLY A 30 1.32 11.02 -1.04
N SER A 31 2.12 11.24 -2.07
CA SER A 31 1.74 12.13 -3.18
C SER A 31 0.55 11.57 -3.96
N GLU A 32 -0.32 12.43 -4.47
CA GLU A 32 -1.47 12.02 -5.29
C GLU A 32 -1.03 11.22 -6.53
N ASN A 33 0.11 11.55 -7.12
CA ASN A 33 0.71 10.79 -8.23
C ASN A 33 0.87 9.31 -7.90
N PHE A 34 1.17 8.98 -6.64
CA PHE A 34 1.28 7.61 -6.18
C PHE A 34 -0.08 6.92 -6.26
N TYR A 35 -1.10 7.53 -5.65
CA TYR A 35 -2.45 6.98 -5.60
C TYR A 35 -3.11 6.88 -6.98
N SER A 36 -3.00 7.91 -7.82
CA SER A 36 -3.56 7.91 -9.18
C SER A 36 -3.00 6.79 -10.04
N ALA A 37 -1.76 6.37 -9.83
CA ALA A 37 -1.19 5.24 -10.55
C ALA A 37 -1.73 3.88 -10.08
N PHE A 38 -2.07 3.73 -8.79
CA PHE A 38 -2.77 2.52 -8.34
C PHE A 38 -4.23 2.53 -8.79
N GLU A 39 -4.91 3.67 -8.77
CA GLU A 39 -6.26 3.75 -9.34
C GLU A 39 -6.26 3.46 -10.83
N ALA A 40 -5.37 4.07 -11.63
CA ALA A 40 -5.34 3.87 -13.07
C ALA A 40 -5.16 2.40 -13.50
N GLU A 41 -4.42 1.61 -12.72
CA GLU A 41 -4.13 0.21 -13.05
C GLU A 41 -5.05 -0.79 -12.31
N LEU A 42 -5.53 -0.45 -11.11
CA LEU A 42 -6.25 -1.38 -10.23
C LEU A 42 -7.70 -1.00 -9.93
N SER A 43 -8.18 0.22 -10.25
CA SER A 43 -9.54 0.66 -9.86
C SER A 43 -10.65 -0.27 -10.31
N ASP A 44 -10.47 -0.93 -11.46
CA ASP A 44 -11.48 -1.80 -12.07
C ASP A 44 -11.49 -3.23 -11.52
N VAL A 45 -10.42 -3.67 -10.84
CA VAL A 45 -10.24 -5.08 -10.45
C VAL A 45 -10.05 -5.27 -8.96
N ILE A 46 -9.28 -4.40 -8.29
CA ILE A 46 -8.85 -4.57 -6.91
C ILE A 46 -9.11 -3.27 -6.12
N PRO A 47 -9.84 -3.33 -5.00
CA PRO A 47 -10.06 -2.15 -4.16
C PRO A 47 -8.74 -1.64 -3.57
N VAL A 48 -8.49 -0.34 -3.73
CA VAL A 48 -7.35 0.37 -3.15
C VAL A 48 -7.78 1.05 -1.85
N ILE A 49 -7.22 0.59 -0.73
CA ILE A 49 -7.58 1.05 0.62
C ILE A 49 -6.45 1.92 1.16
N ARG A 50 -6.79 3.14 1.57
CA ARG A 50 -5.86 4.05 2.23
C ARG A 50 -5.89 3.79 3.73
N THR A 51 -4.78 3.34 4.30
CA THR A 51 -4.69 3.04 5.74
C THR A 51 -3.33 3.42 6.32
N SER A 52 -3.28 3.66 7.62
CA SER A 52 -2.05 3.82 8.39
C SER A 52 -2.09 2.83 9.56
N ILE A 53 -0.92 2.29 9.91
CA ILE A 53 -0.79 1.26 10.94
C ILE A 53 0.05 1.87 12.06
N GLY A 54 -0.53 1.98 13.26
CA GLY A 54 0.13 2.62 14.41
C GLY A 54 0.56 4.08 14.15
N GLY A 55 -0.18 4.80 13.29
CA GLY A 55 0.18 6.17 12.89
C GLY A 55 1.40 6.27 11.94
N THR A 56 1.92 5.14 11.47
CA THR A 56 3.08 5.13 10.55
C THR A 56 2.64 4.93 9.10
N ARG A 57 3.47 5.42 8.18
CA ARG A 57 3.25 5.33 6.73
C ARG A 57 3.86 4.07 6.11
N ILE A 58 4.46 3.18 6.88
CA ILE A 58 5.21 2.01 6.40
C ILE A 58 4.36 0.73 6.36
N VAL A 59 3.15 0.82 5.79
CA VAL A 59 2.16 -0.27 5.78
C VAL A 59 2.66 -1.52 5.05
N GLY A 60 3.52 -1.38 4.04
CA GLY A 60 4.03 -2.52 3.28
C GLY A 60 4.98 -3.43 4.08
N ARG A 61 5.69 -2.86 5.07
CA ARG A 61 6.56 -3.61 6.00
C ARG A 61 5.87 -4.04 7.28
N LEU A 62 4.95 -3.23 7.81
CA LEU A 62 4.24 -3.56 9.05
C LEU A 62 3.13 -4.59 8.83
N CYS A 63 2.53 -4.64 7.64
CA CYS A 63 1.55 -5.68 7.32
C CYS A 63 2.18 -6.90 6.66
N ILE A 64 2.12 -8.02 7.39
CA ILE A 64 2.29 -9.37 6.86
C ILE A 64 0.88 -9.96 6.73
N GLY A 65 0.35 -10.02 5.51
CA GLY A 65 -0.97 -10.56 5.26
C GLY A 65 -1.22 -10.92 3.79
N LYS A 66 -1.77 -12.11 3.57
CA LYS A 66 -2.63 -12.44 2.40
C LYS A 66 -4.08 -12.40 2.88
N VAL A 67 -5.03 -12.35 1.91
CA VAL A 67 -6.52 -12.41 1.95
C VAL A 67 -7.27 -12.65 3.26
N LEU A 68 -6.73 -13.40 4.22
CA LEU A 68 -7.45 -13.88 5.40
C LEU A 68 -6.85 -13.45 6.76
N PHE A 69 -5.63 -12.90 6.83
CA PHE A 69 -5.04 -12.55 8.12
C PHE A 69 -4.23 -11.26 8.03
N LEU A 70 -4.79 -10.18 8.58
CA LEU A 70 -4.06 -8.94 8.86
C LEU A 70 -3.62 -9.01 10.33
N GLY A 71 -2.49 -9.69 10.57
CA GLY A 71 -1.88 -9.70 11.91
C GLY A 71 -1.21 -8.35 12.15
N PHE A 72 -1.86 -7.47 12.91
CA PHE A 72 -1.18 -6.32 13.49
C PHE A 72 -0.15 -6.86 14.49
N LEU A 73 1.14 -6.68 14.18
CA LEU A 73 2.21 -6.96 15.13
C LEU A 73 2.32 -5.77 16.11
N ASP A 74 1.22 -5.44 16.80
CA ASP A 74 1.27 -4.56 17.97
C ASP A 74 1.91 -5.37 19.10
N SER A 75 3.24 -5.37 19.14
CA SER A 75 3.98 -5.75 20.34
C SER A 75 3.88 -4.59 21.33
N VAL A 76 3.02 -4.76 22.35
CA VAL A 76 2.98 -4.02 23.64
C VAL A 76 2.83 -2.50 23.58
#